data_AF-A0A3D2FAZ3-F1
#
_entry.id   AF-A0A3D2FAZ3-F1
#
_cell.length_a   1.000
_cell.length_b   1.000
_cell.length_c   1.000
_cell.angle_alpha   90.00
_cell.angle_beta   90.00
_cell.angle_gamma   90.00
#
_symmetry.space_group_name_H-M   'P 1'
#
loop_
_entity.id
_entity.type
_entity.pdbx_description
1 polymer ?
#
loop_
_entity_poly.entity_id
_entity_poly.type
_entity_poly.pdbx_seq_one_letter_code
_entity_poly.pdbx_strand_id
1 'polypeptide(L)'
;VGARDGLVDGWATMDGIGLVGRISGVAKNTSRVILLTDASSRIPVTIQPSGQRAIVAGDNSAAPPIDFIESPDLVRPGDRVVSSGDGAVFPAGLVIGQVAADPGGRLRVRLAADYERLKFLRVLRSHPTEPVTDTANILTANDGTPAPENGEEVPASE
;
A
#
# COMPACT_ATOMS: atom_id res chain seq x y z
N VAL A 1 21.13 3.68 0.40
CA VAL A 1 20.12 4.74 0.17
C VAL A 1 19.41 5.01 1.49
N GLY A 2 19.05 6.26 1.76
CA GLY A 2 18.39 6.70 2.99
C GLY A 2 17.65 8.02 2.80
N ALA A 3 17.53 8.83 3.86
CA ALA A 3 16.73 10.05 3.85
C ALA A 3 17.22 11.07 2.80
N ARG A 4 18.53 11.13 2.55
CA ARG A 4 19.12 11.98 1.51
C ARG A 4 18.66 11.62 0.10
N ASP A 5 18.25 10.37 -0.12
CA ASP A 5 17.74 9.87 -1.39
C ASP A 5 16.20 9.97 -1.48
N GLY A 6 15.57 10.57 -0.45
CA GLY A 6 14.12 10.78 -0.37
C GLY A 6 13.32 9.57 0.11
N LEU A 7 13.96 8.58 0.75
CA LEU A 7 13.25 7.43 1.30
C LEU A 7 12.42 7.82 2.53
N VAL A 8 11.25 7.22 2.64
CA VAL A 8 10.30 7.41 3.74
C VAL A 8 9.92 6.05 4.33
N ASP A 9 9.63 6.03 5.64
CA ASP A 9 9.10 4.86 6.31
C ASP A 9 7.78 4.39 5.70
N GLY A 10 7.55 3.08 5.73
CA GLY A 10 6.35 2.46 5.17
C GLY A 10 6.47 2.08 3.69
N TRP A 11 7.37 2.69 2.92
CA TRP A 11 7.50 2.40 1.48
C TRP A 11 7.82 0.92 1.18
N ALA A 12 7.22 0.44 0.09
CA ALA A 12 7.35 -0.92 -0.38
C ALA A 12 8.76 -1.22 -0.89
N THR A 13 9.27 -2.41 -0.60
CA THR A 13 10.53 -2.92 -1.16
C THR A 13 10.28 -4.20 -1.97
N MET A 14 10.99 -4.34 -3.10
CA MET A 14 10.77 -5.42 -4.07
C MET A 14 12.11 -5.98 -4.59
N ASP A 15 12.16 -7.27 -4.93
CA ASP A 15 13.34 -7.96 -5.49
C ASP A 15 13.36 -8.02 -7.03
N GLY A 16 12.27 -7.59 -7.68
CA GLY A 16 12.08 -7.63 -9.13
C GLY A 16 10.94 -8.55 -9.58
N ILE A 17 10.51 -9.49 -8.71
CA ILE A 17 9.40 -10.41 -8.97
C ILE A 17 8.23 -10.07 -8.05
N GLY A 18 8.51 -9.86 -6.77
CA GLY A 18 7.49 -9.68 -5.75
C GLY A 18 7.85 -8.64 -4.69
N LEU A 19 6.86 -8.35 -3.85
CA LEU A 19 7.02 -7.59 -2.63
C LEU A 19 7.90 -8.39 -1.66
N VAL A 20 8.92 -7.72 -1.11
CA VAL A 20 9.86 -8.28 -0.13
C VAL A 20 9.53 -7.83 1.29
N GLY A 21 9.02 -6.61 1.42
CA GLY A 21 8.71 -6.02 2.70
C GLY A 21 8.48 -4.52 2.60
N ARG A 22 8.80 -3.81 3.69
CA ARG A 22 8.69 -2.36 3.77
C ARG A 22 9.83 -1.72 4.54
N ILE A 23 10.06 -0.45 4.27
CA ILE A 23 10.96 0.38 5.06
C ILE A 23 10.35 0.54 6.47
N SER A 24 11.18 0.28 7.48
CA SER A 24 10.82 0.38 8.90
C SER A 24 11.63 1.42 9.66
N GLY A 25 12.62 2.01 9.01
CA GLY A 25 13.41 3.09 9.56
C GLY A 25 14.37 3.64 8.52
N VAL A 26 14.44 4.96 8.42
CA VAL A 26 15.37 5.64 7.51
C VAL A 26 16.38 6.46 8.29
N ALA A 27 17.67 6.19 8.07
CA ALA A 27 18.77 7.03 8.49
C ALA A 27 19.28 7.88 7.31
N LYS A 28 20.27 8.74 7.57
CA LYS A 28 20.75 9.72 6.57
C LYS A 28 21.16 9.10 5.22
N ASN A 29 21.84 7.95 5.25
CA ASN A 29 22.41 7.29 4.07
C ASN A 29 22.02 5.80 3.96
N THR A 30 21.29 5.29 4.94
CA THR A 30 20.89 3.88 5.04
C THR A 30 19.43 3.79 5.44
N SER A 31 18.82 2.64 5.15
CA SER A 31 17.44 2.33 5.52
C SER A 31 17.36 0.89 6.00
N ARG A 32 16.42 0.61 6.91
CA ARG A 32 16.09 -0.72 7.39
C ARG A 32 14.80 -1.19 6.74
N VAL A 33 14.75 -2.48 6.43
CA VAL A 33 13.60 -3.13 5.82
C VAL A 33 13.12 -4.21 6.79
N ILE A 34 11.84 -4.19 7.12
CA ILE A 34 11.15 -5.34 7.73
C ILE A 34 10.61 -6.18 6.57
N LEU A 35 10.97 -7.47 6.58
CA LEU A 35 10.56 -8.44 5.57
C LEU A 35 9.11 -8.88 5.78
N LEU A 36 8.44 -9.36 4.73
CA LEU A 36 7.10 -9.94 4.86
C LEU A 36 7.07 -11.14 5.82
N THR A 37 8.17 -11.89 5.90
CA THR A 37 8.32 -13.07 6.75
C THR A 37 8.55 -12.73 8.22
N ASP A 38 8.98 -11.50 8.54
CA ASP A 38 9.32 -11.10 9.91
C ASP A 38 8.09 -11.15 10.85
N ALA A 39 8.26 -11.65 12.07
CA ALA A 39 7.16 -11.80 13.04
C ALA A 39 6.40 -10.50 13.39
N SER A 40 7.02 -9.33 13.16
CA SER A 40 6.39 -8.02 13.36
C SER A 40 5.67 -7.50 12.11
N SER A 41 5.76 -8.22 10.98
CA SER A 41 5.16 -7.83 9.71
C SER A 41 3.69 -8.25 9.64
N ARG A 42 2.83 -7.28 9.30
CA ARG A 42 1.41 -7.49 9.02
C ARG A 42 1.02 -6.67 7.81
N ILE A 43 0.55 -7.33 6.76
CA ILE A 43 0.36 -6.72 5.45
C ILE A 43 -1.07 -6.99 4.99
N PRO A 44 -1.90 -5.95 4.80
CA PRO A 44 -3.21 -6.09 4.20
C PRO A 44 -3.10 -6.56 2.75
N VAL A 45 -3.86 -7.61 2.42
CA VAL A 45 -3.83 -8.24 1.09
C VAL A 45 -5.23 -8.45 0.54
N THR A 46 -5.28 -8.59 -0.78
CA THR A 46 -6.44 -9.07 -1.52
C THR A 46 -6.07 -10.37 -2.23
N ILE A 47 -6.93 -11.38 -2.08
CA ILE A 47 -6.79 -12.67 -2.75
C ILE A 47 -7.62 -12.62 -4.04
N GLN A 48 -7.00 -12.95 -5.17
CA GLN A 48 -7.62 -12.95 -6.49
C GLN A 48 -7.78 -14.39 -7.00
N PRO A 49 -8.93 -14.74 -7.61
CA PRO A 49 -9.96 -13.84 -8.14
C PRO A 49 -11.11 -13.51 -7.15
N SER A 50 -11.15 -14.12 -5.97
CA SER A 50 -12.30 -14.00 -5.04
C SER A 50 -12.53 -12.60 -4.49
N GLY A 51 -11.50 -11.74 -4.49
CA GLY A 51 -11.57 -10.38 -3.93
C GLY A 51 -11.53 -10.35 -2.40
N GLN A 52 -11.32 -11.50 -1.75
CA GLN A 52 -11.28 -11.61 -0.30
C GLN A 52 -10.15 -10.76 0.28
N ARG A 53 -10.47 -9.97 1.29
CA ARG A 53 -9.48 -9.23 2.08
C ARG A 53 -8.93 -10.14 3.16
N ALA A 54 -7.63 -10.04 3.42
CA ALA A 54 -6.95 -10.83 4.44
C ALA A 54 -5.71 -10.09 4.93
N ILE A 55 -5.00 -10.69 5.88
CA ILE A 55 -3.70 -10.22 6.35
C ILE A 55 -2.68 -11.33 6.16
N VAL A 56 -1.56 -10.99 5.51
CA VAL A 56 -0.36 -11.83 5.57
C VAL A 56 0.43 -11.42 6.80
N ALA A 57 0.55 -12.34 7.76
CA ALA A 57 1.27 -12.12 9.01
C ALA A 57 2.58 -12.90 8.97
N GLY A 58 3.70 -12.23 9.16
CA GLY A 58 4.99 -12.91 9.25
C GLY A 58 5.09 -13.73 10.54
N ASP A 59 5.80 -14.85 10.46
CA ASP A 59 6.06 -15.76 11.58
C ASP A 59 7.49 -16.33 11.56
N ASN A 60 8.39 -15.64 10.86
CA ASN A 60 9.76 -16.04 10.52
C ASN A 60 9.88 -17.32 9.66
N SER A 61 8.77 -17.84 9.13
CA SER A 61 8.81 -18.93 8.15
C SER A 61 8.96 -18.39 6.71
N ALA A 62 9.39 -19.26 5.80
CA ALA A 62 9.49 -18.92 4.38
C ALA A 62 8.12 -18.73 3.69
N ALA A 63 7.04 -19.25 4.28
CA ALA A 63 5.70 -19.16 3.75
C ALA A 63 4.78 -18.60 4.84
N PRO A 64 4.64 -17.28 5.01
CA PRO A 64 3.86 -16.71 6.10
C PRO A 64 2.38 -17.10 6.02
N PRO A 65 1.68 -17.27 7.15
CA PRO A 65 0.25 -17.57 7.17
C PRO A 65 -0.61 -16.43 6.62
N ILE A 66 -1.80 -16.81 6.16
CA ILE A 66 -2.88 -15.88 5.82
C ILE A 66 -3.91 -15.93 6.96
N ASP A 67 -4.15 -14.79 7.59
CA ASP A 67 -5.10 -14.63 8.68
C ASP A 67 -6.26 -13.71 8.25
N PHE A 68 -7.38 -13.76 8.99
CA PHE A 68 -8.55 -12.88 8.81
C PHE A 68 -9.24 -12.99 7.44
N ILE A 69 -9.34 -14.19 6.87
CA ILE A 69 -10.16 -14.43 5.68
C ILE A 69 -11.63 -14.57 6.13
N GLU A 70 -12.53 -13.74 5.58
CA GLU A 70 -13.96 -13.77 5.93
C GLU A 70 -14.67 -15.01 5.38
N SER A 71 -14.44 -15.34 4.10
CA SER A 71 -15.04 -16.50 3.43
C SER A 71 -13.94 -17.42 2.85
N PRO A 72 -13.34 -18.28 3.69
CA PRO A 72 -12.21 -19.12 3.29
C PRO A 72 -12.57 -20.17 2.23
N ASP A 73 -13.84 -20.55 2.12
CA ASP A 73 -14.41 -21.44 1.11
C ASP A 73 -14.31 -20.88 -0.32
N LEU A 74 -14.15 -19.55 -0.47
CA LEU A 74 -13.92 -18.89 -1.76
C LEU A 74 -12.45 -18.83 -2.17
N VAL A 75 -11.53 -19.26 -1.31
CA VAL A 75 -10.09 -19.20 -1.53
C VAL A 75 -9.54 -20.59 -1.81
N ARG A 76 -8.70 -20.71 -2.84
CA ARG A 76 -8.09 -21.98 -3.25
C ARG A 76 -6.56 -21.87 -3.30
N PRO A 77 -5.83 -22.97 -3.00
CA PRO A 77 -4.40 -23.04 -3.30
C PRO A 77 -4.14 -22.71 -4.77
N GLY A 78 -3.14 -21.86 -5.02
CA GLY A 78 -2.81 -21.32 -6.34
C GLY A 78 -3.39 -19.92 -6.60
N ASP A 79 -4.39 -19.47 -5.84
CA ASP A 79 -4.93 -18.12 -5.95
C ASP A 79 -3.84 -17.07 -5.71
N ARG A 80 -3.94 -15.93 -6.39
CA ARG A 80 -2.92 -14.88 -6.33
C ARG A 80 -3.15 -14.00 -5.12
N VAL A 81 -2.07 -13.66 -4.41
CA VAL A 81 -2.08 -12.73 -3.28
C VAL A 81 -1.40 -11.44 -3.71
N VAL A 82 -2.12 -10.31 -3.57
CA VAL A 82 -1.62 -8.97 -3.89
C VAL A 82 -1.85 -8.01 -2.72
N SER A 83 -1.10 -6.91 -2.62
CA SER A 83 -1.37 -5.88 -1.62
C SER A 83 -2.74 -5.25 -1.84
N SER A 84 -3.52 -5.02 -0.77
CA SER A 84 -4.86 -4.41 -0.92
C SER A 84 -4.81 -2.90 -1.11
N GLY A 85 -3.74 -2.24 -0.65
CA GLY A 85 -3.65 -0.78 -0.58
C GLY A 85 -4.23 -0.18 0.71
N ASP A 86 -4.80 -1.00 1.58
CA ASP A 86 -5.40 -0.53 2.83
C ASP A 86 -4.35 0.01 3.80
N GLY A 87 -4.76 1.01 4.59
CA GLY A 87 -3.88 1.68 5.56
C GLY A 87 -2.83 2.59 4.93
N ALA A 88 -2.89 2.83 3.61
CA ALA A 88 -1.98 3.68 2.85
C ALA A 88 -0.48 3.32 3.00
N VAL A 89 -0.18 2.09 3.42
CA VAL A 89 1.20 1.62 3.62
C VAL A 89 1.83 1.20 2.29
N PHE A 90 1.04 0.57 1.42
CA PHE A 90 1.46 0.11 0.10
C PHE A 90 0.46 0.60 -0.95
N PRO A 91 0.88 0.81 -2.20
CA PRO A 91 -0.06 0.80 -3.32
C PRO A 91 -0.80 -0.54 -3.39
N ALA A 92 -2.03 -0.52 -3.87
CA ALA A 92 -2.77 -1.73 -4.17
C ALA A 92 -2.16 -2.47 -5.38
N GLY A 93 -2.28 -3.80 -5.40
CA GLY A 93 -1.95 -4.63 -6.55
C GLY A 93 -0.50 -5.10 -6.67
N LEU A 94 0.35 -4.85 -5.67
CA LEU A 94 1.72 -5.38 -5.66
C LEU A 94 1.69 -6.89 -5.44
N VAL A 95 2.43 -7.64 -6.26
CA VAL A 95 2.46 -9.10 -6.18
C VAL A 95 3.18 -9.55 -4.91
N ILE A 96 2.53 -10.38 -4.12
CA ILE A 96 3.12 -10.97 -2.92
C ILE A 96 3.45 -12.44 -3.17
N GLY A 97 2.53 -13.19 -3.77
CA GLY A 97 2.72 -14.62 -3.97
C GLY A 97 1.45 -15.33 -4.38
N GLN A 98 1.38 -16.60 -4.00
CA GLN A 98 0.22 -17.46 -4.22
C GLN A 98 -0.18 -18.17 -2.94
N VAL A 99 -1.47 -18.42 -2.79
CA VAL A 99 -2.02 -19.22 -1.69
C VAL A 99 -1.48 -20.64 -1.79
N ALA A 100 -1.06 -21.20 -0.66
CA ALA A 100 -0.70 -22.59 -0.47
C ALA A 100 -1.39 -23.10 0.80
N ALA A 101 -1.62 -24.41 0.87
CA ALA A 101 -2.06 -25.06 2.11
C ALA A 101 -0.88 -25.81 2.72
N ASP A 102 -0.70 -25.68 4.03
CA ASP A 102 0.21 -26.55 4.76
C ASP A 102 -0.42 -27.94 5.01
N PRO A 103 0.35 -28.93 5.52
CA PRO A 103 -0.19 -30.26 5.80
C PRO A 103 -1.33 -30.29 6.83
N GLY A 104 -1.47 -29.24 7.65
CA GLY A 104 -2.55 -29.07 8.61
C GLY A 104 -3.79 -28.36 8.03
N GLY A 105 -3.77 -27.99 6.74
CA GLY A 105 -4.84 -27.29 6.06
C GLY A 105 -4.87 -25.78 6.30
N ARG A 106 -3.89 -25.20 7.00
CA ARG A 106 -3.82 -23.75 7.18
C ARG A 106 -3.35 -23.11 5.88
N LEU A 107 -4.03 -22.03 5.48
CA LEU A 107 -3.66 -21.25 4.30
C LEU A 107 -2.44 -20.38 4.62
N ARG A 108 -1.47 -20.42 3.71
CA ARG A 108 -0.19 -19.71 3.77
C ARG A 108 0.11 -19.09 2.43
N VAL A 109 1.10 -18.22 2.36
CA VAL A 109 1.56 -17.62 1.11
C VAL A 109 2.89 -18.20 0.73
N ARG A 110 2.96 -18.82 -0.46
CA ARG A 110 4.23 -19.03 -1.14
C ARG A 110 4.64 -17.72 -1.78
N LEU A 111 5.64 -17.07 -1.19
CA LEU A 111 6.11 -15.76 -1.62
C LEU A 111 6.70 -15.83 -3.04
N ALA A 112 6.42 -14.79 -3.82
CA ALA A 112 6.96 -14.64 -5.17
C ALA A 112 8.41 -14.10 -5.16
N ALA A 113 8.77 -13.36 -4.12
CA ALA A 113 10.11 -12.84 -3.95
C ALA A 113 11.10 -13.94 -3.54
N ASP A 114 12.31 -13.86 -4.08
CA ASP A 114 13.44 -14.75 -3.80
C ASP A 114 14.28 -14.20 -2.63
N TYR A 115 13.89 -14.61 -1.41
CA TYR A 115 14.56 -14.20 -0.17
C TYR A 115 15.98 -14.76 -0.03
N GLU A 116 16.33 -15.83 -0.76
CA GLU A 116 17.65 -16.45 -0.72
C GLU A 116 18.69 -15.65 -1.53
N ARG A 117 18.26 -14.74 -2.41
CA ARG A 117 19.13 -14.02 -3.35
C ARG A 117 18.96 -12.50 -3.34
N LEU A 118 18.59 -11.93 -2.19
CA LEU A 118 18.43 -10.48 -2.03
C LEU A 118 19.77 -9.72 -2.03
N LYS A 119 20.32 -9.44 -3.22
CA LYS A 119 21.46 -8.52 -3.39
C LYS A 119 21.04 -7.07 -3.60
N PHE A 120 19.92 -6.87 -4.29
CA PHE A 120 19.41 -5.55 -4.64
C PHE A 120 17.91 -5.50 -4.38
N LEU A 121 17.47 -4.39 -3.81
CA LEU A 121 16.05 -4.10 -3.60
C LEU A 121 15.69 -2.83 -4.35
N ARG A 122 14.51 -2.84 -4.94
CA ARG A 122 13.86 -1.64 -5.50
C ARG A 122 12.91 -1.10 -4.46
N VAL A 123 13.00 0.20 -4.19
CA VAL A 123 12.05 0.90 -3.32
C VAL A 123 11.01 1.57 -4.19
N LEU A 124 9.75 1.23 -3.98
CA LEU A 124 8.65 1.84 -4.70
C LEU A 124 8.25 3.13 -3.99
N ARG A 125 8.48 4.27 -4.64
CA ARG A 125 8.09 5.57 -4.12
C ARG A 125 6.58 5.69 -4.23
N SER A 126 5.91 5.72 -3.08
CA SER A 126 4.46 5.87 -3.01
C SER A 126 4.15 7.07 -2.13
N HIS A 127 3.57 8.09 -2.73
CA HIS A 127 3.06 9.23 -1.98
C HIS A 127 1.60 8.90 -1.60
N PRO A 128 1.22 8.95 -0.32
CA PRO A 128 -0.17 8.75 0.07
C PRO A 128 -1.03 9.75 -0.69
N THR A 129 -2.08 9.27 -1.37
CA THR A 129 -3.07 10.15 -1.96
C THR A 129 -3.85 10.77 -0.82
N GLU A 130 -3.82 12.10 -0.74
CA GLU A 130 -4.56 12.84 0.28
C GLU A 130 -6.05 12.51 0.11
N PRO A 131 -6.74 12.00 1.15
CA PRO A 131 -8.15 11.72 1.05
C PRO A 131 -8.88 13.03 0.79
N VAL A 132 -9.68 13.05 -0.28
CA VAL A 132 -10.49 14.20 -0.65
C VAL A 132 -11.56 14.37 0.42
N THR A 133 -11.28 15.23 1.39
CA THR A 133 -12.13 15.42 2.58
C THR A 133 -13.24 16.44 2.30
N ASP A 134 -13.03 17.31 1.31
CA ASP A 134 -13.97 18.38 0.96
C ASP A 134 -14.43 18.23 -0.50
N THR A 135 -15.61 17.65 -0.68
CA THR A 135 -16.29 17.57 -1.97
C THR A 135 -16.97 18.87 -2.38
N ALA A 136 -17.19 19.81 -1.44
CA ALA A 136 -17.87 21.07 -1.71
C ALA A 136 -16.98 22.05 -2.47
N ASN A 137 -15.66 22.04 -2.20
CA ASN A 137 -14.72 22.98 -2.83
C ASN A 137 -14.21 22.52 -4.21
N ILE A 138 -14.59 21.32 -4.67
CA ILE A 138 -14.16 20.77 -5.96
C ILE A 138 -15.00 21.34 -7.11
N LEU A 139 -16.24 21.76 -6.82
CA LEU A 139 -17.17 22.30 -7.82
C LEU A 139 -17.04 23.82 -8.02
N THR A 140 -16.54 24.55 -7.03
CA THR A 140 -16.49 26.03 -7.04
C THR A 140 -15.23 26.60 -7.67
N ALA A 141 -14.18 25.80 -7.89
CA ALA A 141 -12.87 26.31 -8.33
C ALA A 141 -12.81 26.76 -9.81
N ASN A 142 -13.87 26.57 -10.61
CA ASN A 142 -13.87 26.89 -12.05
C ASN A 142 -14.96 27.84 -12.54
N ASP A 143 -15.82 28.38 -11.68
CA ASP A 143 -16.78 29.40 -12.11
C ASP A 143 -16.11 30.77 -12.07
N GLY A 144 -15.27 31.05 -13.07
CA GLY A 144 -14.64 32.34 -13.33
C GLY A 144 -15.66 33.44 -13.65
N THR A 145 -16.54 33.76 -12.71
CA THR A 145 -17.49 34.87 -12.78
C THR A 145 -16.86 36.06 -12.04
N PRO A 146 -16.42 37.12 -12.72
CA PRO A 146 -16.05 38.34 -12.03
C PRO A 146 -17.27 38.88 -11.28
N ALA A 147 -17.08 39.23 -10.01
CA ALA A 147 -18.14 39.78 -9.15
C ALA A 147 -18.71 41.08 -9.76
N PRO A 148 -20.03 41.33 -9.66
CA PRO A 148 -20.59 42.58 -10.13
C PRO A 148 -20.10 43.72 -9.23
N GLU A 149 -19.48 44.71 -9.86
CA GLU A 149 -19.10 45.99 -9.30
C GLU A 149 -20.37 46.76 -8.87
N ASN A 150 -20.54 46.92 -7.55
CA ASN A 150 -21.63 47.73 -6.99
C ASN A 150 -21.42 49.20 -7.38
N GLY A 151 -22.42 49.77 -8.05
CA GLY A 151 -22.47 51.18 -8.41
C GLY A 151 -22.58 52.06 -7.17
N GLU A 152 -21.62 52.96 -7.01
CA GLU A 152 -21.72 54.08 -6.08
C GLU A 152 -22.37 55.26 -6.80
N GLU A 153 -23.49 55.70 -6.23
CA GLU A 153 -24.41 56.73 -6.69
C GLU A 153 -23.75 58.12 -6.62
N VAL A 154 -23.79 58.85 -7.75
CA VAL A 154 -23.41 60.27 -7.86
C VAL A 154 -24.42 61.14 -7.11
N PRO A 155 -24.03 61.98 -6.14
CA PRO A 155 -24.94 63.00 -5.63
C PRO A 155 -24.91 64.23 -6.55
N ALA A 156 -26.11 64.70 -6.86
CA ALA A 156 -26.37 65.93 -7.58
C ALA A 156 -26.08 67.18 -6.72
N SER A 157 -25.89 68.27 -7.45
CA SER A 157 -25.46 69.61 -7.09
C SER A 157 -26.30 70.33 -6.05
N GLU A 158 -25.65 71.26 -5.33
CA GLU A 158 -26.16 72.61 -5.08
C GLU A 158 -25.03 73.64 -5.26
#